data_AF-A0A3D0NLQ4-F1
#
_entry.id   AF-A0A3D0NLQ4-F1
#
_cell.length_a   1.000
_cell.length_b   1.000
_cell.length_c   1.000
_cell.angle_alpha   90.00
_cell.angle_beta   90.00
_cell.angle_gamma   90.00
#
_symmetry.space_group_name_H-M   'P 1'
#
loop_
_entity.id
_entity.type
_entity.pdbx_description
1 polymer ?
#
loop_
_entity_poly.entity_id
_entity_poly.type
_entity_poly.pdbx_seq_one_letter_code
_entity_poly.pdbx_strand_id
1 'polypeptide(L)'
;MIGTAKAKPAKGTAKRQKAAGKRKQSQADKLVYVAVDARDGLRCRICLEYAGLDIHRHHLVYRSAGGLTTTANVLSLCPTCHVVGIHGGRLKASGDADERGRYGRLCGVRVEQLNTGD
;
A
#
# COMPACT_ATOMS: atom_id res chain seq x y z
N MET A 1 -17.26 -33.23 59.47
CA MET A 1 -17.62 -33.51 58.06
C MET A 1 -17.12 -32.34 57.21
N ILE A 2 -16.15 -32.61 56.34
CA ILE A 2 -15.27 -31.63 55.70
C ILE A 2 -15.86 -31.30 54.32
N GLY A 3 -16.34 -30.08 54.12
CA GLY A 3 -16.82 -29.60 52.82
C GLY A 3 -15.82 -28.62 52.22
N THR A 4 -14.93 -29.08 51.34
CA THR A 4 -14.01 -28.23 50.58
C THR A 4 -14.75 -27.52 49.44
N ALA A 5 -14.93 -26.20 49.54
CA ALA A 5 -15.35 -25.36 48.42
C ALA A 5 -14.14 -25.02 47.53
N LYS A 6 -14.18 -25.40 46.25
CA LYS A 6 -13.20 -24.97 45.24
C LYS A 6 -13.46 -23.52 44.83
N ALA A 7 -12.46 -22.65 45.01
CA ALA A 7 -12.47 -21.29 44.47
C ALA A 7 -12.38 -21.31 42.93
N LYS A 8 -13.21 -20.52 42.26
CA LYS A 8 -13.13 -20.28 40.80
C LYS A 8 -12.04 -19.22 40.52
N PRO A 9 -11.24 -19.35 39.46
CA PRO A 9 -10.21 -18.37 39.15
C PRO A 9 -10.84 -17.08 38.62
N ALA A 10 -10.31 -15.94 39.08
CA ALA A 10 -10.64 -14.61 38.58
C ALA A 10 -10.20 -14.48 37.11
N LYS A 11 -11.15 -14.24 36.20
CA LYS A 11 -10.84 -13.91 34.81
C LYS A 11 -10.38 -12.46 34.72
N GLY A 12 -9.08 -12.26 34.93
CA GLY A 12 -8.39 -11.02 34.61
C GLY A 12 -7.99 -10.95 33.13
N THR A 13 -8.09 -9.73 32.59
CA THR A 13 -7.26 -9.14 31.54
C THR A 13 -7.27 -9.78 30.14
N ALA A 14 -7.94 -9.12 29.19
CA ALA A 14 -7.35 -8.65 27.92
C ALA A 14 -8.44 -8.24 26.91
N LYS A 15 -9.21 -7.18 27.19
CA LYS A 15 -9.90 -6.46 26.11
C LYS A 15 -8.90 -5.48 25.48
N ARG A 16 -7.92 -6.01 24.72
CA ARG A 16 -7.05 -5.16 23.87
C ARG A 16 -7.96 -4.41 22.91
N GLN A 17 -7.95 -3.10 23.05
CA GLN A 17 -8.72 -2.13 22.28
C GLN A 17 -8.43 -2.32 20.78
N LYS A 18 -9.35 -2.95 20.03
CA LYS A 18 -9.32 -2.87 18.56
C LYS A 18 -10.11 -1.65 18.12
N ALA A 19 -9.48 -0.50 18.20
CA ALA A 19 -9.91 0.71 17.51
C ALA A 19 -8.70 1.30 16.77
N ALA A 20 -8.11 0.53 15.86
CA ALA A 20 -7.14 1.06 14.90
C ALA A 20 -7.92 1.87 13.85
N GLY A 21 -8.37 3.07 14.23
CA GLY A 21 -8.99 4.00 13.30
C GLY A 21 -8.05 4.27 12.12
N LYS A 22 -8.57 4.25 10.90
CA LYS A 22 -7.80 4.62 9.70
C LYS A 22 -7.14 5.97 9.95
N ARG A 23 -5.80 6.03 9.93
CA ARG A 23 -5.05 7.28 10.07
C ARG A 23 -5.52 8.27 9.01
N LYS A 24 -6.03 9.43 9.42
CA LYS A 24 -6.42 10.51 8.50
C LYS A 24 -5.19 10.98 7.71
N GLN A 25 -5.40 11.29 6.43
CA GLN A 25 -4.32 11.74 5.56
C GLN A 25 -3.79 13.10 6.01
N SER A 26 -2.47 13.22 6.17
CA SER A 26 -1.81 14.47 6.54
C SER A 26 -1.72 15.44 5.36
N GLN A 27 -1.43 16.72 5.63
CA GLN A 27 -1.14 17.68 4.55
C GLN A 27 0.13 17.27 3.77
N ALA A 28 1.15 16.75 4.44
CA ALA A 28 2.36 16.26 3.80
C ALA A 28 2.07 15.10 2.83
N ASP A 29 1.20 14.16 3.22
CA ASP A 29 0.76 13.07 2.34
C ASP A 29 0.09 13.61 1.06
N LYS A 30 -0.69 14.69 1.17
CA LYS A 30 -1.35 15.30 -0.01
C LYS A 30 -0.31 15.92 -0.96
N LEU A 31 0.72 16.58 -0.43
CA LEU A 31 1.79 17.16 -1.24
C LEU A 31 2.59 16.07 -1.97
N VAL A 32 2.86 14.94 -1.31
CA VAL A 32 3.47 13.78 -1.96
C VAL A 32 2.62 13.28 -3.11
N TYR A 33 1.30 13.20 -2.94
CA TYR A 33 0.40 12.76 -4.00
C TYR A 33 0.39 13.71 -5.20
N VAL A 34 0.35 15.02 -4.97
CA VAL A 34 0.47 16.02 -6.05
C VAL A 34 1.79 15.86 -6.80
N ALA A 35 2.90 15.66 -6.09
CA ALA A 35 4.21 15.45 -6.71
C ALA A 35 4.25 14.16 -7.54
N VAL A 36 3.66 13.07 -7.04
CA VAL A 36 3.56 11.78 -7.76
C VAL A 36 2.70 11.92 -9.01
N ASP A 37 1.54 12.56 -8.91
CA ASP A 37 0.64 12.77 -10.05
C ASP A 37 1.33 13.57 -11.17
N ALA A 38 2.09 14.61 -10.79
CA ALA A 38 2.89 15.40 -11.72
C ALA A 38 4.06 14.62 -12.33
N ARG A 39 4.81 13.86 -11.50
CA ARG A 39 5.92 13.00 -11.95
C ARG A 39 5.44 11.97 -12.98
N ASP A 40 4.28 11.37 -12.74
CA ASP A 40 3.75 10.27 -13.54
C ASP A 40 2.84 10.76 -14.69
N GLY A 41 2.50 12.05 -14.71
CA GLY A 41 1.64 12.65 -15.75
C GLY A 41 0.24 12.03 -15.78
N LEU A 42 -0.29 11.61 -14.63
CA LEU A 42 -1.57 10.88 -14.50
C LEU A 42 -1.65 9.60 -15.36
N ARG A 43 -0.50 8.98 -15.64
CA ARG A 43 -0.40 7.70 -16.37
C ARG A 43 -0.10 6.56 -15.41
N CYS A 44 -0.66 5.40 -15.73
CA CYS A 44 -0.33 4.16 -15.06
C CYS A 44 1.15 3.84 -15.27
N ARG A 45 1.89 3.60 -14.20
CA ARG A 45 3.32 3.26 -14.28
C ARG A 45 3.60 1.80 -14.61
N ILE A 46 2.55 0.99 -14.82
CA ILE A 46 2.64 -0.41 -15.27
C ILE A 46 2.30 -0.51 -16.76
N CYS A 47 1.09 -0.11 -17.16
CA CYS A 47 0.63 -0.22 -18.55
C CYS A 47 0.78 1.07 -19.38
N LEU A 48 1.24 2.18 -18.79
CA LEU A 48 1.48 3.49 -19.43
C LEU A 48 0.23 4.24 -19.93
N GLU A 49 -0.94 3.63 -19.81
CA GLU A 49 -2.23 4.25 -20.14
C GLU A 49 -2.53 5.46 -19.24
N TYR A 50 -3.13 6.50 -19.83
CA TYR A 50 -3.59 7.68 -19.12
C TYR A 50 -4.90 7.37 -18.39
N ALA A 51 -4.97 7.67 -17.09
CA ALA A 51 -6.16 7.47 -16.27
C ALA A 51 -6.76 8.77 -15.71
N GLY A 52 -6.09 9.92 -15.92
CA GLY A 52 -6.61 11.22 -15.50
C GLY A 52 -6.97 11.24 -14.01
N LEU A 53 -8.20 11.65 -13.70
CA LEU A 53 -8.70 11.73 -12.32
C LEU A 53 -8.99 10.36 -11.68
N ASP A 54 -9.11 9.30 -12.48
CA ASP A 54 -9.31 7.92 -12.00
C ASP A 54 -7.97 7.23 -11.64
N ILE A 55 -6.85 7.96 -11.66
CA ILE A 55 -5.55 7.43 -11.27
C ILE A 55 -5.52 7.13 -9.75
N HIS A 56 -5.07 5.92 -9.43
CA HIS A 56 -4.92 5.46 -8.06
C HIS A 56 -3.45 5.56 -7.62
N ARG A 57 -3.24 5.82 -6.33
CA ARG A 57 -1.91 5.93 -5.73
C ARG A 57 -1.64 4.70 -4.88
N HIS A 58 -0.63 3.94 -5.28
CA HIS A 58 -0.29 2.65 -4.70
C HIS A 58 1.07 2.72 -3.99
N HIS A 59 1.16 2.19 -2.78
CA HIS A 59 2.42 2.10 -2.05
C HIS A 59 3.17 0.81 -2.42
N LEU A 60 4.41 0.91 -2.93
CA LEU A 60 5.27 -0.24 -3.28
C LEU A 60 5.55 -1.12 -2.05
N VAL A 61 5.95 -0.49 -0.94
CA VAL A 61 5.88 -1.09 0.40
C VAL A 61 4.54 -0.70 1.00
N TYR A 62 3.67 -1.68 1.20
CA TYR A 62 2.33 -1.46 1.73
C TYR A 62 2.35 -0.67 3.05
N ARG A 63 1.41 0.27 3.18
CA ARG A 63 1.19 1.02 4.42
C ARG A 63 0.94 0.11 5.63
N SER A 64 0.25 -1.02 5.43
CA SER A 64 0.01 -2.02 6.49
C SER A 64 1.29 -2.72 6.95
N ALA A 65 2.32 -2.77 6.11
CA ALA A 65 3.64 -3.29 6.43
C ALA A 65 4.62 -2.18 6.90
N GLY A 66 4.12 -0.99 7.24
CA GLY A 66 4.93 0.13 7.70
C GLY A 66 5.47 1.05 6.58
N GLY A 67 5.04 0.85 5.33
CA GLY A 67 5.45 1.70 4.22
C GLY A 67 5.03 3.17 4.39
N LEU A 68 5.98 4.08 4.15
CA LEU A 68 5.78 5.51 4.29
C LEU A 68 5.11 6.13 3.05
N THR A 69 4.43 7.26 3.25
CA THR A 69 3.93 8.07 2.13
C THR A 69 5.08 8.97 1.63
N THR A 70 5.93 8.44 0.75
CA THR A 70 7.01 9.17 0.08
C THR A 70 6.87 9.04 -1.43
N THR A 71 7.46 9.95 -2.20
CA THR A 71 7.42 9.90 -3.67
C THR A 71 8.06 8.61 -4.19
N ALA A 72 9.19 8.20 -3.63
CA ALA A 72 9.87 6.94 -3.95
C ALA A 72 9.03 5.68 -3.67
N ASN A 73 8.13 5.72 -2.68
CA ASN A 73 7.31 4.56 -2.31
C ASN A 73 5.90 4.59 -2.96
N VAL A 74 5.48 5.68 -3.58
CA VAL A 74 4.12 5.83 -4.13
C VAL A 74 4.14 5.87 -5.65
N LEU A 75 3.26 5.08 -6.26
CA LEU A 75 3.17 4.85 -7.70
C LEU A 75 1.76 5.14 -8.22
N SER A 76 1.65 5.82 -9.36
CA SER A 76 0.37 6.03 -10.06
C SER A 76 -0.03 4.80 -10.88
N LEU A 77 -1.23 4.26 -10.64
CA LEU A 77 -1.77 3.08 -11.33
C LEU A 77 -3.21 3.32 -11.80
N CYS A 78 -3.56 2.79 -12.97
CA CYS A 78 -4.97 2.73 -13.39
C CYS A 78 -5.76 1.75 -12.50
N PRO A 79 -7.10 1.85 -12.44
CA PRO A 79 -7.93 0.98 -11.60
C PRO A 79 -7.68 -0.53 -11.85
N THR A 80 -7.49 -0.93 -13.11
CA THR A 80 -7.23 -2.33 -13.49
C THR A 80 -5.91 -2.83 -12.91
N CYS A 81 -4.79 -2.13 -13.17
CA CYS A 81 -3.49 -2.54 -12.64
C CYS A 81 -3.45 -2.47 -11.11
N HIS A 82 -4.14 -1.49 -10.50
CA HIS A 82 -4.20 -1.34 -9.06
C HIS A 82 -5.00 -2.46 -8.39
N VAL A 83 -6.28 -2.60 -8.75
CA VAL A 83 -7.21 -3.48 -8.06
C VAL A 83 -7.07 -4.92 -8.54
N VAL A 84 -7.11 -5.16 -9.85
CA VAL A 84 -7.09 -6.51 -10.44
C VAL A 84 -5.68 -7.08 -10.50
N GLY A 85 -4.70 -6.22 -10.82
CA GLY A 85 -3.29 -6.57 -10.92
C GLY A 85 -2.65 -6.79 -9.55
N ILE A 86 -2.36 -5.69 -8.85
CA ILE A 86 -1.61 -5.73 -7.59
C ILE A 86 -2.45 -6.32 -6.44
N HIS A 87 -3.61 -5.73 -6.13
CA HIS A 87 -4.44 -6.21 -5.03
C HIS A 87 -5.10 -7.57 -5.32
N GLY A 88 -5.29 -7.91 -6.58
CA GLY A 88 -5.76 -9.22 -7.03
C GLY A 88 -4.67 -10.29 -7.08
N GLY A 89 -3.43 -9.98 -6.70
CA GLY A 89 -2.34 -10.95 -6.58
C GLY A 89 -1.77 -11.45 -7.92
N ARG A 90 -2.04 -10.77 -9.04
CA ARG A 90 -1.51 -11.10 -10.37
C ARG A 90 -0.22 -10.37 -10.70
N LEU A 91 0.00 -9.21 -10.08
CA LEU A 91 1.18 -8.38 -10.26
C LEU A 91 1.82 -8.08 -8.92
N LYS A 92 3.13 -7.89 -8.92
CA LYS A 92 3.89 -7.33 -7.81
C LYS A 92 4.80 -6.22 -8.34
N ALA A 93 4.68 -5.03 -7.76
CA ALA A 93 5.56 -3.91 -8.06
C ALA A 93 6.54 -3.71 -6.90
N SER A 94 7.81 -3.44 -7.21
CA SER A 94 8.87 -3.21 -6.22
C SER A 94 9.94 -2.23 -6.74
N GLY A 95 10.78 -1.73 -5.83
CA GLY A 95 11.89 -0.82 -6.15
C GLY A 95 11.64 0.62 -5.69
N ASP A 96 12.15 1.60 -6.46
CA ASP A 96 12.06 3.03 -6.18
C ASP A 96 11.34 3.76 -7.33
N ALA A 97 10.22 4.41 -7.02
CA ALA A 97 9.38 5.10 -8.00
C ALA A 97 10.00 6.41 -8.55
N ASP A 98 10.98 6.98 -7.86
CA ASP A 98 11.70 8.20 -8.23
C ASP A 98 13.01 7.95 -8.97
N GLU A 99 13.56 6.73 -8.91
CA GLU A 99 14.83 6.41 -9.53
C GLU A 99 14.79 6.65 -11.06
N ARG A 100 15.81 7.35 -11.54
CA ARG A 100 16.00 7.71 -12.94
C ARG A 100 17.32 7.16 -13.47
N GLY A 101 17.26 6.63 -14.68
CA GLY A 101 18.44 6.14 -15.38
C GLY A 101 19.27 7.29 -15.97
N ARG A 102 20.36 6.93 -16.68
CA ARG A 102 21.31 7.86 -17.32
C ARG A 102 20.63 8.98 -18.15
N TYR A 103 19.51 8.70 -18.78
CA TYR A 103 18.79 9.64 -19.65
C TYR A 103 17.60 10.33 -18.95
N GLY A 104 17.53 10.31 -17.62
CA GLY A 104 16.47 10.96 -16.85
C GLY A 104 15.11 10.23 -16.87
N ARG A 105 14.99 9.13 -17.61
CA ARG A 105 13.79 8.28 -17.65
C ARG A 105 13.65 7.50 -16.34
N LEU A 106 12.43 7.45 -15.81
CA LEU A 106 12.10 6.67 -14.62
C LEU A 106 12.27 5.17 -14.90
N CYS A 107 13.02 4.47 -14.05
CA CYS A 107 13.38 3.06 -14.28
C CYS A 107 13.45 2.19 -13.02
N GLY A 108 13.33 2.74 -11.81
CA GLY A 108 13.52 1.96 -10.58
C GLY A 108 12.36 1.04 -10.18
N VAL A 109 11.27 1.00 -10.94
CA VAL A 109 10.12 0.14 -10.63
C VAL A 109 10.21 -1.13 -11.45
N ARG A 110 10.33 -2.27 -10.76
CA ARG A 110 10.22 -3.61 -11.34
C ARG A 110 8.82 -4.16 -11.12
N VAL A 111 8.24 -4.73 -12.17
CA VAL A 111 6.94 -5.40 -12.13
C VAL A 111 7.14 -6.88 -12.43
N GLU A 112 6.65 -7.72 -11.54
CA GLU A 112 6.64 -9.18 -11.68
C GLU A 112 5.21 -9.64 -11.89
N GLN A 113 4.99 -10.52 -12.88
CA GLN A 113 3.73 -11.26 -13.00
C GLN A 113 3.80 -12.43 -12.03
N LEU A 114 2.77 -12.56 -11.19
CA LEU A 114 2.61 -13.68 -10.29
C LEU A 114 1.72 -14.69 -11.00
N ASN A 115 2.27 -15.88 -11.29
CA ASN A 115 1.48 -16.99 -11.81
C ASN A 115 0.50 -17.43 -10.73
N THR A 116 -0.72 -16.93 -10.78
CA THR A 116 -1.85 -17.58 -10.13
C THR A 116 -2.15 -18.81 -10.97
N GLY A 117 -1.51 -19.93 -10.64
CA GLY A 117 -1.83 -21.21 -11.28
C GLY A 117 -3.31 -21.51 -11.05
N ASP A 118 -4.03 -21.66 -12.16
CA ASP A 118 -5.36 -22.28 -12.21
C ASP A 118 -5.23 -23.81 -12.11
#